data_AF-A0A7V5K6K5-F1
#
_entry.id   AF-A0A7V5K6K5-F1
#
_cell.length_a   1.000
_cell.length_b   1.000
_cell.length_c   1.000
_cell.angle_alpha   90.00
_cell.angle_beta   90.00
_cell.angle_gamma   90.00
#
_symmetry.space_group_name_H-M   'P 1'
#
loop_
_entity.id
_entity.type
_entity.pdbx_description
1 polymer ?
#
loop_
_entity_poly.entity_id
_entity_poly.type
_entity_poly.pdbx_seq_one_letter_code
_entity_poly.pdbx_strand_id
1 'polypeptide(L)'
;MEVRFWGTRGSIAAPGPATVRYGGNTTCVEILLESGERVILDAGSGIRPLGRALARAGGPVECHLLITHIHWDHIMGFPFFAPIYMERTRIWIDGCARAMEGLRMTLNKGMVDGVFPVEFDSLR
;
A
#
# COMPACT_ATOMS: atom_id res chain seq x y z
N MET A 1 -8.77 -16.59 11.08
CA MET A 1 -7.82 -15.60 10.49
C MET A 1 -7.70 -15.86 8.99
N GLU A 2 -7.69 -14.83 8.15
CA GLU A 2 -7.48 -14.93 6.69
C GLU A 2 -6.23 -14.15 6.26
N VAL A 3 -5.42 -14.72 5.36
CA VAL A 3 -4.23 -14.06 4.78
C VAL A 3 -4.37 -14.04 3.27
N ARG A 4 -4.23 -12.85 2.68
CA ARG A 4 -4.33 -12.64 1.23
C ARG A 4 -3.10 -11.93 0.70
N PHE A 5 -2.50 -12.50 -0.33
CA PHE A 5 -1.34 -11.93 -1.01
C PHE A 5 -1.80 -11.13 -2.22
N TRP A 6 -1.61 -9.81 -2.17
CA TRP A 6 -1.92 -8.90 -3.28
C TRP A 6 -0.72 -8.64 -4.20
N GLY A 7 0.48 -8.89 -3.67
CA GLY A 7 1.71 -8.96 -4.43
C GLY A 7 2.73 -9.87 -3.75
N THR A 8 3.48 -10.59 -4.57
CA THR A 8 4.42 -11.64 -4.16
C THR A 8 5.78 -11.50 -4.85
N ARG A 9 5.98 -10.43 -5.62
CA ARG A 9 7.28 -10.12 -6.26
C ARG A 9 8.15 -9.28 -5.33
N GLY A 10 9.47 -9.44 -5.49
CA GLY A 10 10.47 -8.63 -4.81
C GLY A 10 10.68 -7.29 -5.52
N SER A 11 11.95 -6.94 -5.74
CA SER A 11 12.40 -5.60 -6.16
C SER A 11 11.72 -4.99 -7.39
N ILE A 12 11.19 -5.80 -8.30
CA ILE A 12 10.58 -5.33 -9.54
C ILE A 12 9.28 -6.09 -9.79
N ALA A 13 8.23 -5.36 -10.16
CA ALA A 13 7.00 -5.95 -10.66
C ALA A 13 7.28 -6.73 -11.94
N ALA A 14 6.84 -7.98 -11.99
CA ALA A 14 7.12 -8.88 -13.10
C ALA A 14 5.80 -9.42 -13.66
N PRO A 15 4.98 -8.62 -14.37
CA PRO A 15 3.78 -9.11 -15.05
C PRO A 15 4.17 -9.90 -16.31
N GLY A 16 3.48 -11.01 -16.57
CA GLY A 16 3.66 -11.77 -17.81
C GLY A 16 3.17 -13.22 -17.73
N PRO A 17 3.12 -13.94 -18.86
CA PRO A 17 2.65 -15.32 -18.90
C PRO A 17 3.42 -16.27 -17.96
N ALA A 18 4.73 -16.03 -17.79
CA ALA A 18 5.59 -16.83 -16.90
C ALA A 18 5.32 -16.59 -15.40
N THR A 19 4.67 -15.49 -15.03
CA THR A 19 4.52 -15.05 -13.63
C THR A 19 3.06 -14.92 -13.21
N VAL A 20 2.11 -14.94 -14.15
CA VAL A 20 0.68 -14.70 -13.91
C VAL A 20 0.06 -15.65 -12.89
N ARG A 21 0.55 -16.90 -12.79
CA ARG A 21 0.05 -17.90 -11.83
C ARG A 21 0.01 -17.38 -10.39
N TYR A 22 0.99 -16.57 -10.00
CA TYR A 22 1.11 -16.00 -8.64
C TYR A 22 1.05 -14.46 -8.63
N GLY A 23 0.73 -13.83 -9.77
CA GLY A 23 0.67 -12.39 -9.93
C GLY A 23 2.02 -11.73 -10.27
N GLY A 24 1.96 -10.45 -10.65
CA GLY A 24 3.11 -9.65 -11.07
C GLY A 24 3.44 -8.47 -10.15
N ASN A 25 2.65 -8.23 -9.10
CA ASN A 25 2.85 -7.09 -8.22
C ASN A 25 3.93 -7.36 -7.16
N THR A 26 4.65 -6.31 -6.79
CA THR A 26 5.54 -6.28 -5.63
C THR A 26 4.77 -6.37 -4.32
N THR A 27 5.48 -6.71 -3.25
CA THR A 27 4.93 -7.09 -1.93
C THR A 27 3.74 -6.26 -1.46
N CYS A 28 2.68 -6.96 -1.05
CA CYS A 28 1.58 -6.42 -0.28
C CYS A 28 0.78 -7.61 0.26
N VAL A 29 0.67 -7.72 1.57
CA VAL A 29 -0.07 -8.80 2.23
C VAL A 29 -1.16 -8.21 3.11
N GLU A 30 -2.38 -8.66 2.93
CA GLU A 30 -3.52 -8.35 3.79
C GLU A 30 -3.71 -9.50 4.77
N ILE A 31 -3.83 -9.18 6.05
CA ILE A 31 -4.19 -10.10 7.11
C ILE A 31 -5.50 -9.57 7.72
N LEU A 32 -6.54 -10.39 7.67
CA LEU A 32 -7.80 -10.14 8.35
C LEU A 32 -7.88 -11.04 9.59
N LEU A 33 -7.81 -10.41 10.76
CA LEU A 33 -7.91 -11.09 12.05
C LEU A 33 -9.35 -11.52 12.32
N GLU A 34 -9.52 -12.47 13.25
CA GLU A 34 -10.85 -12.93 13.68
C GLU A 34 -11.64 -11.84 14.40
N SER A 35 -10.94 -10.85 15.00
CA SER A 35 -11.53 -9.63 15.54
C SER A 35 -12.14 -8.71 14.47
N GLY A 36 -11.86 -8.95 13.19
CA GLY A 36 -12.20 -8.05 12.09
C GLY A 36 -11.16 -6.98 11.82
N GLU A 37 -10.12 -6.88 12.65
CA GLU A 37 -9.00 -5.96 12.44
C GLU A 37 -8.19 -6.35 11.20
N ARG A 38 -7.74 -5.32 10.48
CA ARG A 38 -7.02 -5.47 9.22
C ARG A 38 -5.58 -4.99 9.40
N VAL A 39 -4.64 -5.87 9.09
CA VAL A 39 -3.22 -5.54 9.00
C VAL A 39 -2.78 -5.66 7.54
N ILE A 40 -2.03 -4.69 7.06
CA ILE A 40 -1.44 -4.65 5.74
C ILE A 40 0.07 -4.61 5.93
N LEU A 41 0.79 -5.55 5.32
CA LEU A 41 2.24 -5.58 5.32
C LEU A 41 2.74 -5.06 3.97
N ASP A 42 3.54 -3.99 4.03
CA ASP A 42 4.11 -3.24 2.91
C ASP A 42 3.07 -2.61 1.95
N ALA A 43 3.49 -1.50 1.34
CA ALA A 43 2.75 -0.72 0.35
C ALA A 43 3.40 -0.78 -1.04
N GLY A 44 3.86 -1.96 -1.46
CA GLY A 44 4.31 -2.20 -2.82
C GLY A 44 3.18 -2.07 -3.84
N SER A 45 3.46 -2.31 -5.12
CA SER A 45 2.45 -2.21 -6.20
C SER A 45 1.21 -3.10 -6.00
N GLY A 46 1.31 -4.14 -5.15
CA GLY A 46 0.17 -4.97 -4.75
C GLY A 46 -0.88 -4.23 -3.91
N ILE A 47 -0.54 -3.11 -3.26
CA ILE A 47 -1.49 -2.35 -2.46
C ILE A 47 -2.59 -1.69 -3.32
N ARG A 48 -2.31 -1.45 -4.60
CA ARG A 48 -3.27 -0.84 -5.54
C ARG A 48 -4.51 -1.72 -5.78
N PRO A 49 -4.41 -3.00 -6.16
CA PRO A 49 -5.59 -3.86 -6.25
C PRO A 49 -6.30 -4.07 -4.91
N LEU A 50 -5.58 -4.11 -3.77
CA LEU A 50 -6.20 -4.11 -2.44
C LEU A 50 -7.06 -2.87 -2.21
N GLY A 51 -6.50 -1.67 -2.44
CA GLY A 51 -7.22 -0.41 -2.31
C GLY A 51 -8.48 -0.34 -3.20
N ARG A 52 -8.42 -0.87 -4.43
CA ARG A 52 -9.60 -0.97 -5.30
C ARG A 52 -10.66 -1.93 -4.76
N ALA A 53 -10.25 -3.03 -4.13
CA ALA A 53 -11.20 -3.97 -3.52
C ALA A 53 -11.92 -3.35 -2.33
N LEU A 54 -11.18 -2.64 -1.46
CA LEU A 54 -11.73 -1.90 -0.33
C LEU A 54 -12.67 -0.77 -0.77
N ALA A 55 -12.27 0.01 -1.77
CA ALA A 55 -13.10 1.07 -2.34
C ALA A 55 -14.45 0.53 -2.84
N ARG A 56 -14.44 -0.62 -3.54
CA ARG A 56 -15.66 -1.25 -4.05
C ARG A 56 -16.57 -1.80 -2.96
N ALA A 57 -16.02 -2.17 -1.80
CA ALA A 57 -16.83 -2.60 -0.67
C ALA A 57 -17.66 -1.45 -0.05
N GLY A 58 -17.26 -0.19 -0.27
CA GLY A 58 -18.05 1.01 0.07
C GLY A 58 -18.12 1.36 1.57
N GLY A 59 -17.47 0.58 2.43
CA GLY A 59 -17.39 0.84 3.88
C GLY A 59 -16.21 1.74 4.28
N PRO A 60 -16.15 2.19 5.55
CA PRO A 60 -14.93 2.73 6.13
C PRO A 60 -13.76 1.77 5.96
N VAL A 61 -12.56 2.32 5.83
CA VAL A 61 -11.33 1.53 5.81
C VAL A 61 -10.55 1.82 7.07
N GLU A 62 -10.50 0.85 7.97
CA GLU A 62 -9.64 0.90 9.15
C GLU A 62 -8.57 -0.18 9.04
N CYS A 63 -7.28 0.19 9.11
CA CYS A 63 -6.19 -0.78 9.04
C CYS A 63 -4.89 -0.32 9.69
N HIS A 64 -4.09 -1.29 10.11
CA HIS A 64 -2.68 -1.11 10.41
C HIS A 64 -1.86 -1.32 9.15
N LEU A 65 -1.05 -0.35 8.74
CA LEU A 65 -0.09 -0.48 7.66
C LEU A 65 1.31 -0.59 8.27
N LEU A 66 1.91 -1.77 8.18
CA LEU A 66 3.23 -2.07 8.70
C LEU A 66 4.23 -2.10 7.54
N ILE A 67 5.21 -1.18 7.55
CA ILE A 67 6.25 -1.09 6.53
C ILE A 67 7.53 -1.76 7.02
N THR A 68 7.95 -2.81 6.33
CA THR A 68 9.14 -3.59 6.72
C THR A 68 10.44 -2.79 6.54
N HIS A 69 10.58 -2.12 5.38
CA HIS A 69 11.68 -1.21 5.05
C HIS A 69 11.30 -0.30 3.88
N ILE A 70 12.17 0.67 3.55
CA ILE A 70 11.85 1.77 2.61
C ILE A 70 12.42 1.58 1.20
N HIS A 71 12.65 0.35 0.75
CA HIS A 71 12.93 0.13 -0.67
C HIS A 71 11.69 0.44 -1.50
N TRP A 72 11.91 0.90 -2.74
CA TRP A 72 10.85 1.37 -3.64
C TRP A 72 9.72 0.35 -3.80
N ASP A 73 10.04 -0.93 -3.97
CA ASP A 73 9.08 -2.00 -4.14
C ASP A 73 8.17 -2.27 -2.93
N HIS A 74 8.48 -1.68 -1.77
CA HIS A 74 7.71 -1.74 -0.52
C HIS A 74 6.85 -0.50 -0.26
N ILE A 75 7.09 0.62 -0.95
CA ILE A 75 6.40 1.90 -0.67
C ILE A 75 5.80 2.56 -1.91
N MET A 76 6.26 2.22 -3.12
CA MET A 76 5.88 2.90 -4.36
C MET A 76 4.40 2.77 -4.72
N GLY A 77 3.70 1.78 -4.16
CA GLY A 77 2.27 1.58 -4.37
C GLY A 77 1.40 2.48 -3.51
N PHE A 78 1.96 3.08 -2.45
CA PHE A 78 1.22 3.88 -1.48
C PHE A 78 0.39 5.00 -2.13
N PRO A 79 0.91 5.81 -3.07
CA PRO A 79 0.10 6.83 -3.77
C PRO A 79 -1.08 6.28 -4.57
N PHE A 80 -1.07 4.97 -4.88
CA PHE A 80 -2.15 4.32 -5.61
C PHE A 80 -3.12 3.57 -4.70
N PHE A 81 -2.95 3.66 -3.38
CA PHE A 81 -3.85 3.07 -2.40
C PHE A 81 -5.07 3.98 -2.23
N ALA A 82 -6.10 3.77 -3.06
CA ALA A 82 -7.32 4.61 -3.09
C ALA A 82 -7.89 5.02 -1.72
N PRO A 83 -7.87 4.18 -0.66
CA PRO A 83 -8.32 4.57 0.67
C PRO A 83 -7.67 5.83 1.26
N ILE A 84 -6.41 6.16 0.94
CA ILE A 84 -5.75 7.37 1.49
C ILE A 84 -6.40 8.69 1.05
N TYR A 85 -7.30 8.64 0.07
CA TYR A 85 -8.04 9.79 -0.45
C TYR A 85 -9.50 9.83 0.04
N MET A 86 -9.92 8.89 0.88
CA MET A 86 -11.30 8.79 1.34
C MET A 86 -11.44 9.30 2.77
N GLU A 87 -12.40 10.19 3.02
CA GLU A 87 -12.66 10.79 4.34
C GLU A 87 -13.00 9.79 5.46
N ARG A 88 -13.43 8.58 5.09
CA ARG A 88 -13.83 7.52 6.03
C ARG A 88 -12.73 6.47 6.23
N THR A 89 -11.48 6.84 5.98
CA THR A 89 -10.32 5.97 6.13
C THR A 89 -9.54 6.36 7.39
N ARG A 90 -9.13 5.35 8.16
CA ARG A 90 -8.17 5.49 9.25
C ARG A 90 -7.06 4.46 9.07
N ILE A 91 -5.83 4.94 8.94
CA ILE A 91 -4.65 4.09 8.77
C ILE A 91 -3.68 4.39 9.90
N TRP A 92 -3.39 3.38 10.72
CA TRP A 92 -2.28 3.43 11.67
C TRP A 92 -1.04 2.90 10.99
N ILE A 93 0.00 3.73 10.88
CA ILE A 93 1.22 3.37 10.19
C ILE A 93 2.32 3.12 11.22
N ASP A 94 3.00 1.99 11.09
CA ASP A 94 4.16 1.62 11.91
C ASP A 94 5.18 0.84 11.05
N GLY A 95 6.35 0.55 11.59
CA GLY A 95 7.39 -0.19 10.88
C GLY A 95 8.81 0.21 11.27
N CYS A 96 9.72 0.19 10.30
CA CYS A 96 11.10 0.64 10.53
C CYS A 96 11.13 2.14 10.92
N ALA A 97 12.21 2.59 11.58
CA ALA A 97 12.34 3.96 12.08
C ALA A 97 12.11 5.06 11.02
N ARG A 98 12.29 4.74 9.74
CA ARG A 98 12.13 5.66 8.60
C ARG A 98 10.87 5.41 7.77
N ALA A 99 9.96 4.53 8.20
CA ALA A 99 8.76 4.16 7.45
C ALA A 99 7.91 5.39 7.06
N MET A 100 7.63 6.26 8.02
CA MET A 100 6.85 7.48 7.78
C MET A 100 7.54 8.46 6.84
N GLU A 101 8.86 8.60 6.95
CA GLU A 101 9.66 9.44 6.04
C GLU A 101 9.59 8.89 4.62
N GLY A 102 9.81 7.58 4.45
CA GLY A 102 9.75 6.90 3.15
C GLY A 102 8.40 7.05 2.46
N LEU A 103 7.29 6.79 3.18
CA LEU A 103 5.95 6.97 2.62
C LEU A 103 5.66 8.44 2.24
N ARG A 104 6.06 9.40 3.08
CA ARG A 104 5.91 10.83 2.76
C ARG A 104 6.66 11.21 1.49
N MET A 105 7.87 10.68 1.28
CA MET A 105 8.64 10.93 0.06
C MET A 105 7.92 10.48 -1.21
N THR A 106 7.05 9.45 -1.13
CA THR A 106 6.26 9.00 -2.30
C THR A 106 5.18 9.99 -2.75
N LEU A 107 4.81 10.94 -1.88
CA LEU A 107 3.79 11.97 -2.10
C LEU A 107 4.36 13.40 -1.95
N ASN A 108 5.68 13.57 -2.02
CA ASN A 108 6.32 14.86 -1.78
C ASN A 108 6.53 15.61 -3.11
N LYS A 109 5.54 16.41 -3.52
CA LYS A 109 5.58 17.17 -4.77
C LYS A 109 6.49 18.41 -4.70
N GLY A 110 6.87 18.84 -3.50
CA GLY A 110 7.76 19.98 -3.28
C GLY A 110 9.25 19.75 -3.57
N MET A 111 9.71 18.51 -3.83
CA MET A 111 11.16 18.24 -3.94
C MET A 111 11.74 18.27 -5.36
N VAL A 112 11.07 17.78 -6.41
CA VAL A 112 11.58 17.78 -7.80
C VAL A 112 10.42 17.47 -8.80
N ASP A 113 10.52 17.90 -10.06
CA ASP A 113 9.73 17.34 -11.17
C ASP A 113 9.85 15.78 -11.22
N GLY A 114 8.74 15.07 -11.49
CA GLY A 114 8.73 13.60 -11.67
C GLY A 114 8.21 12.76 -10.50
N VAL A 115 7.68 13.38 -9.45
CA VAL A 115 7.01 12.72 -8.30
C VAL A 115 5.48 12.72 -8.44
N PHE A 116 4.77 12.02 -7.56
CA PHE A 116 3.31 11.87 -7.64
C PHE A 116 2.61 13.24 -7.51
N PRO A 117 1.54 13.54 -8.30
CA PRO A 117 0.99 14.90 -8.40
C PRO A 117 0.13 15.34 -7.19
N VAL A 118 0.17 14.59 -6.09
CA VAL A 118 -0.64 14.81 -4.87
C VAL A 118 0.29 14.95 -3.68
N GLU A 119 0.10 16.00 -2.89
CA GLU A 119 0.89 16.28 -1.69
C GLU A 119 0.43 15.40 -0.51
N PHE A 120 1.36 14.99 0.34
CA PHE A 120 1.05 14.23 1.56
C PHE A 120 0.03 14.96 2.46
N ASP A 121 0.14 16.28 2.57
CA ASP A 121 -0.74 17.09 3.42
C ASP A 121 -2.17 17.24 2.85
N SER A 122 -2.42 16.77 1.62
CA SER A 122 -3.75 16.75 1.00
C SER A 122 -4.53 15.46 1.25
N LEU A 123 -3.91 14.47 1.91
CA LEU A 123 -4.58 13.24 2.32
C LEU A 123 -5.69 13.54 3.35
N ARG A 124 -6.72 12.69 3.38
CA ARG A 124 -7.93 12.87 4.19
C ARG A 124 -8.03 11.83 5.29
#